data_AF-A0AAJ6ZZH2-F1
#
_entry.id   AF-A0AAJ6ZZH2-F1
#
_cell.length_a   1.000
_cell.length_b   1.000
_cell.length_c   1.000
_cell.angle_alpha   90.00
_cell.angle_beta   90.00
_cell.angle_gamma   90.00
#
_symmetry.space_group_name_H-M   'P 1'
#
loop_
_entity.id
_entity.type
_entity.pdbx_description
1 polymer ?
#
loop_
_entity_poly.entity_id
_entity_poly.type
_entity_poly.pdbx_seq_one_letter_code
_entity_poly.pdbx_strand_id
1 'polypeptide(L)'
;MNVLEKAEKSLEFLKSGEGSAKGHELQAAAGTLGRCLGALGSRPNCARHYGNFLHSAVPIFLSLASNDSAEVRLVGDEALNRSVAGGFAFHSYKTNIILQNQIDHNKNARWIRAALSRICLGDCWLRPGVGKIRTQAQTLFPKLSQIVQHTNEIQLIVEALESNLPRILNALAEYTTDEEISELSKALLSHVDCSEASVRRGIANCVAHLTSHREPLLTNILNKVFENLWPTAASDTIIVGWFCVIKAMFQINDMEKFTDNDLFGVQDYLELYHLCIHYLEQTTTEHNVQNAVMECLSVLLSQANAEQRRALLDKHPRLVCLDDRKSEKGHRRHISSVSAVSCRSAPSPLTEGRELDVLVRGALQLGSLLQLTTPSLSVEDLTIQTPDSPASDKDIQLRDAEQLSKELAEKLEEMDVTDHCDDDVHIHDTSFKINIGSSSDDDVVLKYCARLLTSKFLLTGNKGGFIPDRSMRVSVKASALTCLSEILRVYPQVMTIYLDKDADIKLQNYS
;
A
#
# COMPACT_ATOMS: atom_id res chain seq x y z
N MET A 1 47.32 -13.71 7.79
CA MET A 1 46.75 -12.44 8.29
C MET A 1 45.40 -12.75 8.92
N ASN A 2 45.28 -12.52 10.22
CA ASN A 2 44.09 -12.79 11.02
C ASN A 2 42.90 -11.99 10.48
N VAL A 3 41.67 -12.50 10.58
CA VAL A 3 40.45 -11.79 10.11
C VAL A 3 40.33 -10.41 10.78
N LEU A 4 40.77 -10.32 12.04
CA LEU A 4 40.81 -9.08 12.81
C LEU A 4 41.79 -8.06 12.23
N GLU A 5 43.03 -8.47 11.92
CA GLU A 5 44.04 -7.59 11.31
C GLU A 5 43.60 -7.07 9.93
N LYS A 6 42.94 -7.93 9.13
CA LYS A 6 42.39 -7.53 7.83
C LYS A 6 41.27 -6.50 7.99
N ALA A 7 40.39 -6.69 8.97
CA ALA A 7 39.31 -5.76 9.28
C ALA A 7 39.86 -4.41 9.75
N GLU A 8 40.84 -4.41 10.65
CA GLU A 8 41.46 -3.21 11.19
C GLU A 8 42.15 -2.38 10.10
N LYS A 9 43.01 -3.00 9.28
CA LYS A 9 43.66 -2.32 8.16
C LYS A 9 42.66 -1.74 7.16
N SER A 10 41.61 -2.49 6.83
CA SER A 10 40.58 -2.02 5.90
C SER A 10 39.77 -0.86 6.49
N LEU A 11 39.50 -0.90 7.80
CA LEU A 11 38.80 0.17 8.51
C LEU A 11 39.63 1.45 8.58
N GLU A 12 40.92 1.34 8.90
CA GLU A 12 41.84 2.49 8.92
C GLU A 12 42.01 3.13 7.54
N PHE A 13 42.10 2.30 6.50
CA PHE A 13 42.14 2.78 5.12
C PHE A 13 40.87 3.57 4.76
N LEU A 14 39.68 3.05 5.11
CA LEU A 14 38.43 3.76 4.81
C LEU A 14 38.26 5.04 5.64
N LYS A 15 38.74 5.08 6.88
CA LYS A 15 38.73 6.29 7.73
C LYS A 15 39.67 7.37 7.20
N SER A 16 40.83 6.98 6.67
CA SER A 16 41.82 7.92 6.12
C SER A 16 41.51 8.36 4.69
N GLY A 17 40.68 7.58 3.97
CA GLY A 17 40.38 7.77 2.54
C GLY A 17 39.17 8.64 2.20
N GLU A 18 38.50 9.29 3.16
CA GLU A 18 37.23 10.03 2.99
C GLU A 18 37.22 11.16 1.94
N GLY A 19 38.32 11.43 1.22
CA GLY A 19 38.36 12.45 0.16
C GLY A 19 39.30 12.22 -1.03
N SER A 20 39.96 11.06 -1.19
CA SER A 20 41.02 10.92 -2.23
C SER A 20 41.17 9.54 -2.88
N ALA A 21 40.51 8.48 -2.38
CA ALA A 21 40.70 7.13 -2.89
C ALA A 21 40.00 6.89 -4.23
N LYS A 22 40.69 6.24 -5.18
CA LYS A 22 40.11 5.78 -6.45
C LYS A 22 38.99 4.76 -6.16
N GLY A 23 37.89 4.80 -6.91
CA GLY A 23 36.70 3.96 -6.68
C GLY A 23 37.01 2.46 -6.52
N HIS A 24 37.97 1.93 -7.28
CA HIS A 24 38.39 0.54 -7.20
C HIS A 24 39.08 0.16 -5.87
N GLU A 25 39.89 1.05 -5.29
CA GLU A 25 40.55 0.81 -4.00
C GLU A 25 39.57 0.88 -2.84
N LEU A 26 38.63 1.82 -2.93
CA LEU A 26 37.52 1.96 -1.99
C LEU A 26 36.61 0.71 -2.02
N GLN A 27 36.29 0.19 -3.21
CA GLN A 27 35.55 -1.05 -3.38
C GLN A 27 36.27 -2.25 -2.75
N ALA A 28 37.57 -2.39 -2.99
CA ALA A 28 38.36 -3.47 -2.42
C ALA A 28 38.39 -3.41 -0.89
N ALA A 29 38.58 -2.23 -0.31
CA ALA A 29 38.63 -2.03 1.15
C ALA A 29 37.25 -2.25 1.81
N ALA A 30 36.19 -1.62 1.28
CA ALA A 30 34.83 -1.77 1.80
C ALA A 30 34.33 -3.21 1.68
N GLY A 31 34.55 -3.85 0.53
CA GLY A 31 34.21 -5.26 0.33
C GLY A 31 34.97 -6.19 1.27
N THR A 32 36.25 -5.92 1.54
CA THR A 32 37.05 -6.71 2.48
C THR A 32 36.59 -6.54 3.91
N LEU A 33 36.34 -5.30 4.35
CA LEU A 33 35.80 -5.03 5.68
C LEU A 33 34.43 -5.70 5.86
N GLY A 34 33.55 -5.60 4.87
CA GLY A 34 32.23 -6.22 4.92
C GLY A 34 32.26 -7.74 5.03
N ARG A 35 33.14 -8.42 4.27
CA ARG A 35 33.35 -9.87 4.39
C ARG A 35 33.93 -10.27 5.75
N CYS A 36 34.88 -9.50 6.28
CA CYS A 36 35.46 -9.77 7.59
C CYS A 36 34.40 -9.63 8.70
N LEU A 37 33.58 -8.57 8.65
CA LEU A 37 32.46 -8.36 9.57
C LEU A 37 31.42 -9.47 9.48
N GLY A 38 31.03 -9.88 8.27
CA GLY A 38 30.12 -11.02 8.08
C GLY A 38 30.67 -12.30 8.71
N ALA A 39 31.96 -12.62 8.48
CA ALA A 39 32.60 -13.79 9.06
C ALA A 39 32.72 -13.72 10.60
N LEU A 40 32.93 -12.53 11.16
CA LEU A 40 32.91 -12.31 12.62
C LEU A 40 31.50 -12.41 13.20
N GLY A 41 30.49 -11.92 12.47
CA GLY A 41 29.08 -11.95 12.85
C GLY A 41 28.53 -13.37 12.90
N SER A 42 28.93 -14.23 11.96
CA SER A 42 28.53 -15.64 11.91
C SER A 42 29.14 -16.51 13.02
N ARG A 43 29.99 -15.97 13.90
CA ARG A 43 30.63 -16.70 14.99
C ARG A 43 30.04 -16.27 16.34
N PRO A 44 29.55 -17.21 17.18
CA PRO A 44 28.95 -16.85 18.47
C PRO A 44 29.98 -16.23 19.44
N ASN A 45 31.23 -16.68 19.40
CA ASN A 45 32.28 -16.26 20.34
C ASN A 45 32.92 -14.89 20.02
N CYS A 46 32.54 -14.26 18.90
CA CYS A 46 33.16 -13.02 18.42
C CYS A 46 32.32 -11.75 18.69
N ALA A 47 31.29 -11.81 19.54
CA ALA A 47 30.33 -10.72 19.78
C ALA A 47 30.95 -9.35 20.10
N ARG A 48 32.03 -9.33 20.90
CA ARG A 48 32.73 -8.10 21.28
C ARG A 48 33.45 -7.48 20.09
N HIS A 49 34.31 -8.26 19.43
CA HIS A 49 35.05 -7.80 18.26
C HIS A 49 34.12 -7.39 17.12
N TYR A 50 33.13 -8.23 16.78
CA TYR A 50 32.13 -7.93 15.76
C TYR A 50 31.45 -6.59 16.03
N GLY A 51 30.91 -6.39 17.23
CA GLY A 51 30.19 -5.15 17.53
C GLY A 51 31.07 -3.91 17.58
N ASN A 52 32.34 -4.01 18.00
CA ASN A 52 33.27 -2.88 18.02
C ASN A 52 33.65 -2.43 16.59
N PHE A 53 33.95 -3.40 15.72
CA PHE A 53 34.21 -3.11 14.31
C PHE A 53 32.94 -2.61 13.62
N LEU A 54 31.78 -3.24 13.87
CA LEU A 54 30.51 -2.83 13.27
C LEU A 54 30.13 -1.40 13.66
N HIS A 55 30.28 -1.03 14.94
CA HIS A 55 30.01 0.33 15.40
C HIS A 55 30.86 1.38 14.65
N SER A 56 32.12 1.05 14.34
CA SER A 56 33.01 1.94 13.59
C SER A 56 32.77 1.91 12.08
N ALA A 57 32.34 0.77 11.54
CA ALA A 57 32.21 0.54 10.11
C ALA A 57 30.86 1.00 9.54
N VAL A 58 29.77 0.88 10.31
CA VAL A 58 28.42 1.24 9.85
C VAL A 58 28.32 2.71 9.41
N PRO A 59 28.81 3.71 10.16
CA PRO A 59 28.78 5.10 9.69
C PRO A 59 29.52 5.30 8.36
N ILE A 60 30.65 4.62 8.18
CA ILE A 60 31.44 4.67 6.94
C ILE A 60 30.61 4.07 5.79
N PHE A 61 30.06 2.87 5.97
CA PHE A 61 29.26 2.23 4.93
C PHE A 61 28.00 3.01 4.57
N LEU A 62 27.34 3.63 5.56
CA LEU A 62 26.19 4.50 5.31
C LEU A 62 26.60 5.79 4.60
N SER A 63 27.78 6.35 4.90
CA SER A 63 28.35 7.48 4.16
C SER A 63 28.52 7.13 2.69
N LEU A 64 29.13 5.96 2.40
CA LEU A 64 29.27 5.43 1.04
C LEU A 64 27.92 5.17 0.36
N ALA A 65 26.97 4.57 1.07
CA ALA A 65 25.61 4.31 0.57
C ALA A 65 24.81 5.59 0.29
N SER A 66 25.18 6.71 0.92
CA SER A 66 24.55 8.02 0.72
C SER A 66 25.25 8.91 -0.31
N ASN A 67 26.36 8.44 -0.90
CA ASN A 67 27.18 9.20 -1.85
C ASN A 67 26.42 9.57 -3.14
N ASP A 68 26.88 10.59 -3.85
CA ASP A 68 26.29 11.01 -5.12
C ASP A 68 26.63 10.08 -6.30
N SER A 69 27.78 9.39 -6.24
CA SER A 69 28.15 8.37 -7.24
C SER A 69 27.38 7.06 -7.02
N ALA A 70 26.65 6.61 -8.04
CA ALA A 70 25.91 5.35 -8.00
C ALA A 70 26.81 4.12 -7.76
N GLU A 71 28.02 4.13 -8.30
CA GLU A 71 29.00 3.06 -8.11
C GLU A 71 29.43 2.97 -6.65
N VAL A 72 29.73 4.12 -6.02
CA VAL A 72 30.12 4.18 -4.61
C VAL A 72 28.97 3.77 -3.70
N ARG A 73 27.72 4.16 -4.04
CA ARG A 73 26.52 3.72 -3.32
C ARG A 73 26.38 2.21 -3.32
N LEU A 74 26.52 1.58 -4.49
CA LEU A 74 26.40 0.13 -4.63
C LEU A 74 27.44 -0.60 -3.76
N VAL A 75 28.68 -0.10 -3.74
CA VAL A 75 29.75 -0.64 -2.89
C VAL A 75 29.39 -0.52 -1.40
N GLY A 76 28.91 0.65 -0.97
CA GLY A 76 28.47 0.89 0.40
C GLY A 76 27.35 -0.06 0.82
N ASP A 77 26.32 -0.18 0.00
CA ASP A 77 25.16 -1.05 0.24
C ASP A 77 25.53 -2.53 0.30
N GLU A 78 26.41 -3.00 -0.61
CA GLU A 78 26.86 -4.39 -0.63
C GLU A 78 27.76 -4.70 0.58
N ALA A 79 28.68 -3.80 0.93
CA ALA A 79 29.53 -3.95 2.10
C ALA A 79 28.71 -3.97 3.39
N LEU A 80 27.69 -3.11 3.50
CA LEU A 80 26.78 -3.07 4.64
C LEU A 80 25.97 -4.37 4.75
N ASN A 81 25.40 -4.86 3.64
CA ASN A 81 24.66 -6.13 3.60
C ASN A 81 25.52 -7.31 4.07
N ARG A 82 26.73 -7.43 3.53
CA ARG A 82 27.68 -8.49 3.92
C ARG A 82 28.06 -8.40 5.40
N SER A 83 28.18 -7.19 5.95
CA SER A 83 28.55 -6.97 7.34
C SER A 83 27.49 -7.45 8.31
N VAL A 84 26.22 -7.20 8.00
CA VAL A 84 25.11 -7.44 8.94
C VAL A 84 24.49 -8.82 8.79
N ALA A 85 24.58 -9.45 7.60
CA ALA A 85 23.98 -10.75 7.32
C ALA A 85 24.39 -11.85 8.32
N GLY A 86 25.69 -11.98 8.59
CA GLY A 86 26.19 -12.91 9.61
C GLY A 86 25.80 -12.50 11.03
N GLY A 87 25.69 -11.20 11.29
CA GLY A 87 25.33 -10.63 12.58
C GLY A 87 23.91 -10.95 13.02
N PHE A 88 22.93 -11.03 12.11
CA PHE A 88 21.54 -11.34 12.48
C PHE A 88 21.35 -12.77 13.01
N ALA A 89 22.23 -13.71 12.64
CA ALA A 89 22.14 -15.10 13.10
C ALA A 89 22.51 -15.28 14.59
N PHE A 90 23.51 -14.54 15.10
CA PHE A 90 24.04 -14.73 16.46
C PHE A 90 24.06 -13.45 17.32
N HIS A 91 24.10 -12.28 16.69
CA HIS A 91 24.27 -10.96 17.33
C HIS A 91 23.18 -9.97 16.89
N SER A 92 21.95 -10.45 16.64
CA SER A 92 20.81 -9.69 16.09
C SER A 92 20.56 -8.37 16.81
N TYR A 93 20.42 -8.42 18.14
CA TYR A 93 20.16 -7.23 18.94
C TYR A 93 21.28 -6.17 18.80
N LYS A 94 22.55 -6.59 18.92
CA LYS A 94 23.69 -5.65 18.83
C LYS A 94 23.81 -5.06 17.42
N THR A 95 23.53 -5.85 16.39
CA THR A 95 23.48 -5.39 14.99
C THR A 95 22.38 -4.35 14.81
N ASN A 96 21.18 -4.63 15.31
CA ASN A 96 20.03 -3.73 15.24
C ASN A 96 20.25 -2.39 15.94
N ILE A 97 20.73 -2.40 17.19
CA ILE A 97 20.91 -1.15 17.96
C ILE A 97 21.98 -0.26 17.34
N ILE A 98 23.06 -0.84 16.79
CA ILE A 98 24.11 -0.07 16.10
C ILE A 98 23.54 0.63 14.86
N LEU A 99 22.75 -0.08 14.04
CA LEU A 99 22.10 0.50 12.86
C LEU A 99 21.07 1.56 13.24
N GLN A 100 20.24 1.27 14.24
CA GLN A 100 19.20 2.19 14.71
C GLN A 100 19.77 3.50 15.27
N ASN A 101 20.91 3.43 15.97
CA ASN A 101 21.58 4.63 16.47
C ASN A 101 22.06 5.56 15.35
N GLN A 102 22.16 5.08 14.11
CA GLN A 102 22.49 5.90 12.94
C GLN A 102 21.27 6.54 12.26
N ILE A 103 20.06 6.21 12.71
CA ILE A 103 18.81 6.81 12.23
C ILE A 103 18.56 8.08 13.05
N ASP A 104 18.59 9.22 12.38
CA ASP A 104 18.42 10.54 12.97
C ASP A 104 17.93 11.52 11.89
N HIS A 105 17.10 12.51 12.27
CA HIS A 105 16.59 13.57 11.39
C HIS A 105 17.69 14.43 10.77
N ASN A 106 18.88 14.50 11.39
CA ASN A 106 20.02 15.26 10.89
C ASN A 106 20.76 14.59 9.71
N LYS A 107 20.34 13.39 9.30
CA LYS A 107 20.98 12.63 8.22
C LYS A 107 20.20 12.79 6.91
N ASN A 108 20.89 12.62 5.78
CA ASN A 108 20.24 12.67 4.46
C ASN A 108 19.31 11.48 4.24
N ALA A 109 18.37 11.59 3.28
CA ALA A 109 17.35 10.57 3.08
C ALA A 109 17.92 9.23 2.60
N ARG A 110 18.98 9.24 1.78
CA ARG A 110 19.66 8.02 1.31
C ARG A 110 20.30 7.23 2.46
N TRP A 111 20.94 7.93 3.41
CA TRP A 111 21.50 7.34 4.63
C TRP A 111 20.41 6.69 5.47
N ILE A 112 19.31 7.41 5.70
CA ILE A 112 18.19 6.92 6.50
C ILE A 112 17.57 5.68 5.84
N ARG A 113 17.33 5.72 4.53
CA ARG A 113 16.85 4.58 3.74
C ARG A 113 17.78 3.37 3.83
N ALA A 114 19.09 3.58 3.68
CA ALA A 114 20.08 2.52 3.77
C ALA A 114 20.11 1.87 5.17
N ALA A 115 19.96 2.66 6.24
CA ALA A 115 19.86 2.13 7.60
C ALA A 115 18.53 1.40 7.86
N LEU A 116 17.39 2.00 7.48
CA LEU A 116 16.03 1.46 7.69
C LEU A 116 15.82 0.11 7.00
N SER A 117 16.37 -0.06 5.81
CA SER A 117 16.27 -1.33 5.06
C SER A 117 16.90 -2.53 5.75
N ARG A 118 17.71 -2.30 6.79
CA ARG A 118 18.54 -3.34 7.44
C ARG A 118 18.28 -3.48 8.92
N ILE A 119 17.47 -2.62 9.53
CA ILE A 119 16.99 -2.90 10.89
C ILE A 119 15.94 -4.00 10.81
N CYS A 120 15.75 -4.67 11.95
CA CYS A 120 14.60 -5.53 12.15
C CYS A 120 14.58 -6.74 11.19
N LEU A 121 15.76 -7.23 10.77
CA LEU A 121 15.87 -8.39 9.88
C LEU A 121 15.88 -9.71 10.68
N GLY A 122 14.93 -10.60 10.35
CA GLY A 122 14.78 -11.95 10.91
C GLY A 122 14.13 -12.00 12.30
N ASP A 123 13.64 -13.17 12.69
CA ASP A 123 12.87 -13.38 13.95
C ASP A 123 13.73 -13.33 15.22
N CYS A 124 15.05 -13.21 15.06
CA CYS A 124 16.03 -13.34 16.13
C CYS A 124 16.19 -12.09 17.02
N TRP A 125 15.46 -11.01 16.77
CA TRP A 125 15.36 -9.82 17.63
C TRP A 125 14.73 -10.09 19.01
N LEU A 126 14.14 -11.28 19.23
CA LEU A 126 13.45 -11.71 20.47
C LEU A 126 14.39 -12.24 21.56
N ARG A 127 15.70 -12.34 21.29
CA ARG A 127 16.69 -12.84 22.28
C ARG A 127 17.11 -11.89 23.41
N PRO A 128 17.07 -10.55 23.30
CA PRO A 128 17.28 -9.66 24.44
C PRO A 128 16.00 -9.59 25.30
N GLY A 129 16.17 -9.40 26.61
CA GLY A 129 15.02 -9.23 27.51
C GLY A 129 14.14 -8.04 27.13
N VAL A 130 12.84 -8.17 27.39
CA VAL A 130 11.75 -7.24 27.01
C VAL A 130 12.08 -5.75 27.22
N GLY A 131 12.79 -5.41 28.30
CA GLY A 131 13.16 -4.01 28.59
C GLY A 131 14.04 -3.37 27.53
N LYS A 132 14.99 -4.11 26.94
CA LYS A 132 15.89 -3.57 25.91
C LYS A 132 15.18 -3.32 24.58
N ILE A 133 14.27 -4.22 24.20
CA ILE A 133 13.43 -4.07 23.00
C ILE A 133 12.50 -2.87 23.17
N ARG A 134 11.93 -2.69 24.37
CA ARG A 134 11.12 -1.51 24.69
C ARG A 134 11.89 -0.20 24.52
N THR A 135 13.10 -0.08 25.08
CA THR A 135 13.93 1.12 24.87
C THR A 135 14.25 1.34 23.39
N GLN A 136 14.46 0.26 22.63
CA GLN A 136 14.69 0.31 21.19
C GLN A 136 13.46 0.85 20.44
N ALA A 137 12.26 0.42 20.82
CA ALA A 137 11.02 0.85 20.21
C ALA A 137 10.71 2.33 20.54
N GLN A 138 10.76 2.69 21.82
CA GLN A 138 10.48 4.04 22.33
C GLN A 138 11.42 5.11 21.77
N THR A 139 12.61 4.73 21.31
CA THR A 139 13.54 5.66 20.66
C THR A 139 13.33 5.76 19.14
N LEU A 140 12.82 4.72 18.49
CA LEU A 140 12.69 4.68 17.02
C LEU A 140 11.56 5.56 16.53
N PHE A 141 10.34 5.32 17.01
CA PHE A 141 9.13 5.91 16.43
C PHE A 141 9.11 7.44 16.55
N PRO A 142 9.54 8.05 17.69
CA PRO A 142 9.70 9.49 17.76
C PRO A 142 10.72 10.03 16.74
N LYS A 143 11.84 9.33 16.54
CA LYS A 143 12.83 9.71 15.52
C LYS A 143 12.27 9.61 14.10
N LEU A 144 11.48 8.58 13.80
CA LEU A 144 10.81 8.44 12.50
C LEU A 144 9.83 9.59 12.27
N SER A 145 9.06 9.98 13.28
CA SER A 145 8.15 11.13 13.20
C SER A 145 8.93 12.42 12.90
N GLN A 146 10.03 12.66 13.62
CA GLN A 146 10.91 13.82 13.36
C GLN A 146 11.51 13.79 11.95
N ILE A 147 11.96 12.63 11.47
CA ILE A 147 12.50 12.48 10.11
C ILE A 147 11.45 12.85 9.06
N VAL A 148 10.21 12.37 9.22
CA VAL A 148 9.13 12.67 8.28
C VAL A 148 8.83 14.17 8.27
N GLN A 149 8.77 14.82 9.44
CA GLN A 149 8.45 16.25 9.56
C GLN A 149 9.53 17.19 8.99
N HIS A 150 10.81 16.83 9.10
CA HIS A 150 11.93 17.75 8.80
C HIS A 150 12.67 17.41 7.50
N THR A 151 12.27 16.36 6.76
CA THR A 151 12.98 15.95 5.55
C THR A 151 12.61 16.80 4.34
N ASN A 152 13.60 17.12 3.51
CA ASN A 152 13.39 17.76 2.20
C ASN A 152 13.09 16.73 1.09
N GLU A 153 13.56 15.48 1.24
CA GLU A 153 13.40 14.40 0.25
C GLU A 153 12.34 13.39 0.73
N ILE A 154 11.10 13.86 0.94
CA ILE A 154 10.01 13.04 1.51
C ILE A 154 9.76 11.75 0.73
N GLN A 155 9.92 11.78 -0.60
CA GLN A 155 9.70 10.62 -1.45
C GLN A 155 10.57 9.42 -1.07
N LEU A 156 11.88 9.64 -0.90
CA LEU A 156 12.82 8.56 -0.57
C LEU A 156 12.55 7.97 0.81
N ILE A 157 12.14 8.82 1.77
CA ILE A 157 11.79 8.40 3.13
C ILE A 157 10.50 7.58 3.13
N VAL A 158 9.46 8.06 2.44
CA VAL A 158 8.17 7.36 2.37
C VAL A 158 8.31 6.01 1.67
N GLU A 159 9.05 5.91 0.57
CA GLU A 159 9.35 4.61 -0.08
C GLU A 159 10.11 3.65 0.85
N ALA A 160 11.06 4.19 1.64
CA ALA A 160 11.82 3.40 2.60
C ALA A 160 10.93 2.93 3.76
N LEU A 161 10.01 3.77 4.23
CA LEU A 161 9.03 3.41 5.25
C LEU A 161 8.05 2.38 4.71
N GLU A 162 7.44 2.60 3.55
CA GLU A 162 6.46 1.69 2.94
C GLU A 162 6.99 0.26 2.83
N SER A 163 8.24 0.11 2.39
CA SER A 163 8.87 -1.21 2.22
C SER A 163 9.33 -1.90 3.51
N ASN A 164 9.57 -1.14 4.60
CA ASN A 164 10.19 -1.68 5.83
C ASN A 164 9.32 -1.59 7.07
N LEU A 165 8.35 -0.68 7.09
CA LEU A 165 7.48 -0.41 8.24
C LEU A 165 6.66 -1.64 8.66
N PRO A 166 6.08 -2.47 7.77
CA PRO A 166 5.36 -3.68 8.19
C PRO A 166 6.25 -4.62 9.03
N ARG A 167 7.49 -4.80 8.60
CA ARG A 167 8.48 -5.61 9.32
C ARG A 167 8.85 -4.97 10.66
N ILE A 168 9.07 -3.67 10.70
CA ILE A 168 9.42 -2.93 11.93
C ILE A 168 8.27 -3.01 12.95
N LEU A 169 7.03 -2.82 12.49
CA LEU A 169 5.84 -2.87 13.33
C LEU A 169 5.60 -4.27 13.90
N ASN A 170 5.76 -5.32 13.10
CA ASN A 170 5.63 -6.71 13.55
C ASN A 170 6.53 -7.07 14.74
N ALA A 171 7.64 -6.36 14.95
CA ALA A 171 8.48 -6.60 16.13
C ALA A 171 8.41 -5.57 17.23
N LEU A 172 8.21 -4.30 16.87
CA LEU A 172 8.38 -3.20 17.82
C LEU A 172 7.05 -2.60 18.26
N ALA A 173 5.96 -2.80 17.50
CA ALA A 173 4.69 -2.13 17.77
C ALA A 173 4.03 -2.56 19.10
N GLU A 174 4.31 -3.75 19.63
CA GLU A 174 3.80 -4.15 20.96
C GLU A 174 4.48 -3.37 22.10
N TYR A 175 5.69 -2.84 21.87
CA TYR A 175 6.51 -2.20 22.90
C TYR A 175 6.48 -0.66 22.88
N THR A 176 5.71 -0.06 21.97
CA THR A 176 5.53 1.39 21.86
C THR A 176 4.29 1.87 22.60
N THR A 177 4.17 3.18 22.81
CA THR A 177 2.93 3.78 23.31
C THR A 177 1.99 4.11 22.15
N ASP A 178 0.69 4.28 22.45
CA ASP A 178 -0.28 4.71 21.42
C ASP A 178 0.06 6.11 20.88
N GLU A 179 0.60 6.96 21.76
CA GLU A 179 1.04 8.31 21.43
C GLU A 179 2.16 8.30 20.38
N GLU A 180 3.18 7.47 20.55
CA GLU A 180 4.31 7.36 19.59
C GLU A 180 3.85 6.95 18.18
N ILE A 181 2.94 5.98 18.08
CA ILE A 181 2.38 5.53 16.80
C ILE A 181 1.46 6.61 16.20
N SER A 182 0.66 7.27 17.03
CA SER A 182 -0.23 8.37 16.63
C SER A 182 0.56 9.57 16.09
N GLU A 183 1.66 9.95 16.74
CA GLU A 183 2.52 11.04 16.28
C GLU A 183 3.19 10.73 14.94
N LEU A 184 3.65 9.50 14.71
CA LEU A 184 4.15 9.10 13.40
C LEU A 184 3.05 9.14 12.33
N SER A 185 1.83 8.68 12.67
CA SER A 185 0.68 8.78 11.76
C SER A 185 0.36 10.23 11.40
N LYS A 186 0.36 11.16 12.37
CA LYS A 186 0.12 12.59 12.12
C LYS A 186 1.20 13.21 11.24
N ALA A 187 2.47 12.87 11.49
CA ALA A 187 3.59 13.33 10.67
C ALA A 187 3.48 12.85 9.22
N LEU A 188 3.05 11.61 8.97
CA LEU A 188 2.79 11.14 7.61
C LEU A 188 1.59 11.85 6.98
N LEU A 189 0.51 12.05 7.75
CA LEU A 189 -0.71 12.68 7.26
C LEU A 189 -0.55 14.16 6.93
N SER A 190 0.44 14.86 7.48
CA SER A 190 0.73 16.26 7.12
C SER A 190 1.28 16.44 5.70
N HIS A 191 1.59 15.35 5.00
CA HIS A 191 2.10 15.36 3.62
C HIS A 191 1.14 14.69 2.62
N VAL A 192 -0.13 14.48 2.99
CA VAL A 192 -1.14 13.82 2.14
C VAL A 192 -1.50 14.64 0.89
N ASP A 193 -1.31 15.95 0.95
CA ASP A 193 -1.58 16.93 -0.10
C ASP A 193 -0.42 17.10 -1.12
N CYS A 194 0.67 16.33 -0.97
CA CYS A 194 1.83 16.37 -1.86
C CYS A 194 1.46 16.15 -3.33
N SER A 195 2.20 16.79 -4.25
CA SER A 195 2.00 16.67 -5.70
C SER A 195 2.23 15.25 -6.23
N GLU A 196 3.23 14.56 -5.68
CA GLU A 196 3.68 13.26 -6.16
C GLU A 196 2.72 12.13 -5.76
N ALA A 197 2.16 11.43 -6.75
CA ALA A 197 1.21 10.34 -6.53
C ALA A 197 1.84 9.14 -5.80
N SER A 198 3.13 8.88 -6.04
CA SER A 198 3.89 7.83 -5.33
C SER A 198 3.96 8.10 -3.84
N VAL A 199 4.19 9.36 -3.44
CA VAL A 199 4.27 9.78 -2.04
C VAL A 199 2.91 9.64 -1.35
N ARG A 200 1.82 10.10 -1.99
CA ARG A 200 0.47 9.95 -1.44
C ARG A 200 0.11 8.48 -1.19
N ARG A 201 0.43 7.60 -2.13
CA ARG A 201 0.21 6.14 -1.99
C ARG A 201 1.07 5.53 -0.89
N GLY A 202 2.36 5.88 -0.83
CA GLY A 202 3.26 5.37 0.19
C GLY A 202 2.85 5.82 1.61
N ILE A 203 2.40 7.07 1.76
CA ILE A 203 1.81 7.59 3.01
C ILE A 203 0.57 6.77 3.39
N ALA A 204 -0.36 6.60 2.46
CA ALA A 204 -1.59 5.83 2.69
C ALA A 204 -1.29 4.39 3.17
N ASN A 205 -0.36 3.71 2.51
CA ASN A 205 0.07 2.36 2.88
C ASN A 205 0.76 2.33 4.25
N CYS A 206 1.66 3.28 4.53
CA CYS A 206 2.32 3.38 5.84
C CYS A 206 1.30 3.57 6.97
N VAL A 207 0.37 4.52 6.81
CA VAL A 207 -0.68 4.76 7.79
C VAL A 207 -1.54 3.51 7.95
N ALA A 208 -1.83 2.77 6.87
CA ALA A 208 -2.65 1.55 6.95
C ALA A 208 -2.00 0.48 7.81
N HIS A 209 -0.69 0.28 7.64
CA HIS A 209 0.06 -0.62 8.49
C HIS A 209 0.11 -0.15 9.95
N LEU A 210 0.19 1.15 10.23
CA LEU A 210 0.11 1.66 11.61
C LEU A 210 -1.25 1.32 12.25
N THR A 211 -2.35 1.52 11.52
CA THR A 211 -3.70 1.18 11.97
C THR A 211 -3.88 -0.33 12.19
N SER A 212 -3.23 -1.19 11.42
CA SER A 212 -3.26 -2.65 11.62
C SER A 212 -2.75 -3.08 13.00
N HIS A 213 -1.80 -2.33 13.57
CA HIS A 213 -1.22 -2.63 14.89
C HIS A 213 -1.88 -1.82 16.02
N ARG A 214 -2.50 -0.68 15.69
CA ARG A 214 -3.20 0.20 16.63
C ARG A 214 -4.55 0.60 16.04
N GLU A 215 -5.51 -0.30 16.18
CA GLU A 215 -6.84 -0.17 15.59
C GLU A 215 -7.58 1.13 15.99
N PRO A 216 -7.47 1.67 17.23
CA PRO A 216 -8.11 2.94 17.60
C PRO A 216 -7.64 4.16 16.80
N LEU A 217 -6.55 4.06 16.02
CA LEU A 217 -6.16 5.10 15.07
C LEU A 217 -7.21 5.31 13.98
N LEU A 218 -7.97 4.27 13.62
CA LEU A 218 -8.98 4.35 12.57
C LEU A 218 -9.95 5.50 12.83
N THR A 219 -10.52 5.57 14.03
CA THR A 219 -11.49 6.62 14.40
C THR A 219 -10.90 8.02 14.30
N ASN A 220 -9.64 8.20 14.70
CA ASN A 220 -8.95 9.49 14.61
C ASN A 220 -8.71 9.89 13.14
N ILE A 221 -8.30 8.94 12.30
CA ILE A 221 -8.07 9.15 10.87
C ILE A 221 -9.38 9.46 10.16
N LEU A 222 -10.46 8.72 10.45
CA LEU A 222 -11.78 8.99 9.87
C LEU A 222 -12.28 10.38 10.24
N ASN A 223 -12.13 10.81 11.50
CA ASN A 223 -12.47 12.19 11.87
C ASN A 223 -11.68 13.21 11.05
N LYS A 224 -10.38 12.97 10.83
CA LYS A 224 -9.57 13.86 10.01
C LYS A 224 -9.96 13.84 8.54
N VAL A 225 -10.36 12.69 8.01
CA VAL A 225 -10.91 12.55 6.66
C VAL A 225 -12.12 13.48 6.49
N PHE A 226 -13.11 13.40 7.38
CA PHE A 226 -14.30 14.24 7.28
C PHE A 226 -14.01 15.73 7.48
N GLU A 227 -13.09 16.09 8.39
CA GLU A 227 -12.64 17.48 8.56
C GLU A 227 -12.02 18.08 7.28
N ASN A 228 -11.33 17.27 6.47
CA ASN A 228 -10.65 17.76 5.27
C ASN A 228 -11.47 17.59 3.98
N LEU A 229 -12.42 16.66 3.95
CA LEU A 229 -13.22 16.35 2.76
C LEU A 229 -14.63 16.93 2.79
N TRP A 230 -15.23 17.19 3.96
CA TRP A 230 -16.61 17.70 4.06
C TRP A 230 -16.64 19.15 4.59
N PRO A 231 -17.46 20.06 4.02
CA PRO A 231 -18.42 19.88 2.91
C PRO A 231 -17.81 19.96 1.51
N THR A 232 -16.65 20.57 1.33
CA THR A 232 -15.90 20.57 0.06
C THR A 232 -14.43 20.78 0.37
N ALA A 233 -13.56 19.90 -0.13
CA ALA A 233 -12.12 20.02 0.04
C ALA A 233 -11.53 21.19 -0.77
N ALA A 234 -10.41 21.72 -0.30
CA ALA A 234 -9.76 22.88 -0.91
C ALA A 234 -9.01 22.59 -2.23
N SER A 235 -8.52 21.37 -2.44
CA SER A 235 -7.74 21.00 -3.62
C SER A 235 -7.93 19.55 -4.05
N ASP A 236 -7.72 19.28 -5.33
CA ASP A 236 -7.78 17.92 -5.89
C ASP A 236 -6.71 16.99 -5.30
N THR A 237 -5.55 17.52 -4.92
CA THR A 237 -4.48 16.73 -4.29
C THR A 237 -4.88 16.24 -2.91
N ILE A 238 -5.57 17.07 -2.12
CA ILE A 238 -6.13 16.71 -0.81
C ILE A 238 -7.18 15.62 -0.99
N ILE A 239 -8.10 15.79 -1.96
CA ILE A 239 -9.15 14.81 -2.25
C ILE A 239 -8.53 13.44 -2.58
N VAL A 240 -7.66 13.40 -3.59
CA VAL A 240 -6.98 12.16 -4.01
C VAL A 240 -6.18 11.55 -2.86
N GLY A 241 -5.49 12.37 -2.07
CA GLY A 241 -4.69 11.92 -0.94
C GLY A 241 -5.52 11.22 0.14
N TRP A 242 -6.58 11.86 0.63
CA TRP A 242 -7.42 11.28 1.68
C TRP A 242 -8.21 10.06 1.20
N PHE A 243 -8.74 10.06 -0.03
CA PHE A 243 -9.36 8.85 -0.59
C PHE A 243 -8.35 7.71 -0.77
N CYS A 244 -7.09 8.01 -1.08
CA CYS A 244 -6.03 7.00 -1.10
C CYS A 244 -5.77 6.42 0.29
N VAL A 245 -5.77 7.26 1.35
CA VAL A 245 -5.62 6.82 2.75
C VAL A 245 -6.78 5.89 3.13
N ILE A 246 -8.03 6.29 2.88
CA ILE A 246 -9.23 5.48 3.18
C ILE A 246 -9.16 4.15 2.44
N LYS A 247 -8.85 4.17 1.14
CA LYS A 247 -8.69 2.96 0.34
C LYS A 247 -7.66 2.01 0.94
N ALA A 248 -6.46 2.51 1.26
CA ALA A 248 -5.39 1.70 1.83
C ALA A 248 -5.76 1.13 3.21
N MET A 249 -6.46 1.90 4.06
CA MET A 249 -6.96 1.40 5.36
C MET A 249 -7.75 0.11 5.19
N PHE A 250 -8.76 0.14 4.31
CA PHE A 250 -9.69 -0.97 4.15
C PHE A 250 -9.18 -2.08 3.25
N GLN A 251 -8.15 -1.82 2.45
CA GLN A 251 -7.50 -2.83 1.63
C GLN A 251 -6.49 -3.67 2.44
N ILE A 252 -5.79 -3.07 3.40
CA ILE A 252 -4.74 -3.74 4.17
C ILE A 252 -5.28 -4.32 5.49
N ASN A 253 -6.20 -3.63 6.14
CA ASN A 253 -6.72 -4.04 7.45
C ASN A 253 -7.93 -4.95 7.33
N ASP A 254 -8.13 -5.76 8.36
CA ASP A 254 -9.26 -6.65 8.48
C ASP A 254 -10.48 -5.90 9.05
N MET A 255 -11.54 -5.82 8.25
CA MET A 255 -12.79 -5.15 8.61
C MET A 255 -13.50 -5.78 9.79
N GLU A 256 -13.36 -7.10 9.98
CA GLU A 256 -14.02 -7.82 11.07
C GLU A 256 -13.50 -7.33 12.41
N LYS A 257 -12.18 -7.10 12.53
CA LYS A 257 -11.57 -6.57 13.76
C LYS A 257 -12.09 -5.20 14.15
N PHE A 258 -12.29 -4.31 13.16
CA PHE A 258 -12.81 -2.98 13.43
C PHE A 258 -14.28 -3.00 13.87
N THR A 259 -15.07 -3.92 13.31
CA THR A 259 -16.47 -4.12 13.74
C THR A 259 -16.53 -4.75 15.13
N ASP A 260 -15.74 -5.80 15.40
CA ASP A 260 -15.69 -6.49 16.70
C ASP A 260 -15.28 -5.55 17.84
N ASN A 261 -14.35 -4.63 17.57
CA ASN A 261 -13.90 -3.64 18.53
C ASN A 261 -14.78 -2.38 18.57
N ASP A 262 -15.97 -2.41 17.97
CA ASP A 262 -16.91 -1.28 17.82
C ASP A 262 -16.20 0.02 17.41
N LEU A 263 -15.22 -0.05 16.50
CA LEU A 263 -14.49 1.12 16.00
C LEU A 263 -15.09 1.63 14.68
N PHE A 264 -15.76 0.75 13.95
CA PHE A 264 -16.34 1.05 12.64
C PHE A 264 -17.71 0.40 12.48
N GLY A 265 -18.76 1.20 12.66
CA GLY A 265 -20.15 0.79 12.57
C GLY A 265 -20.76 0.93 11.18
N VAL A 266 -22.02 0.51 11.06
CA VAL A 266 -22.83 0.68 9.84
C VAL A 266 -23.02 2.16 9.50
N GLN A 267 -23.17 3.03 10.51
CA GLN A 267 -23.31 4.47 10.31
C GLN A 267 -22.05 5.07 9.67
N ASP A 268 -20.87 4.75 10.21
CA ASP A 268 -19.57 5.23 9.69
C ASP A 268 -19.35 4.79 8.25
N TYR A 269 -19.75 3.55 7.95
CA TYR A 269 -19.70 3.01 6.60
C TYR A 269 -20.62 3.77 5.64
N LEU A 270 -21.87 4.04 6.02
CA LEU A 270 -22.79 4.80 5.19
C LEU A 270 -22.33 6.25 5.01
N GLU A 271 -21.78 6.90 6.04
CA GLU A 271 -21.18 8.24 5.93
C GLU A 271 -20.06 8.28 4.89
N LEU A 272 -19.14 7.30 4.91
CA LEU A 272 -18.08 7.20 3.90
C LEU A 272 -18.61 6.89 2.51
N TYR A 273 -19.62 6.03 2.41
CA TYR A 273 -20.29 5.73 1.15
C TYR A 273 -20.92 6.99 0.54
N HIS A 274 -21.71 7.73 1.33
CA HIS A 274 -22.34 8.97 0.87
C HIS A 274 -21.31 10.05 0.54
N LEU A 275 -20.17 10.11 1.25
CA LEU A 275 -19.06 10.97 0.88
C LEU A 275 -18.48 10.61 -0.51
N CYS A 276 -18.31 9.32 -0.81
CA CYS A 276 -17.88 8.89 -2.15
C CYS A 276 -18.91 9.31 -3.21
N ILE A 277 -20.20 9.08 -2.96
CA ILE A 277 -21.28 9.46 -3.89
C ILE A 277 -21.30 10.97 -4.12
N HIS A 278 -21.16 11.77 -3.06
CA HIS A 278 -21.11 13.22 -3.14
C HIS A 278 -20.00 13.73 -4.07
N TYR A 279 -18.79 13.19 -3.95
CA TYR A 279 -17.67 13.53 -4.84
C TYR A 279 -17.84 12.99 -6.26
N LEU A 280 -18.59 11.90 -6.46
CA LEU A 280 -18.98 11.42 -7.77
C LEU A 280 -20.11 12.26 -8.39
N GLU A 281 -20.99 12.86 -7.60
CA GLU A 281 -22.06 13.76 -8.03
C GLU A 281 -21.51 15.13 -8.40
N GLN A 282 -20.77 15.76 -7.47
CA GLN A 282 -20.13 17.06 -7.64
C GLN A 282 -19.10 16.96 -8.76
N THR A 283 -19.48 17.47 -9.92
CA THR A 283 -18.75 17.41 -11.17
C THR A 283 -17.38 18.07 -11.07
N THR A 284 -16.38 17.32 -10.63
CA THR A 284 -14.96 17.62 -10.86
C THR A 284 -14.62 17.13 -12.27
N THR A 285 -14.09 18.01 -13.12
CA THR A 285 -13.55 17.68 -14.44
C THR A 285 -12.32 16.78 -14.36
N GLU A 286 -11.74 16.67 -13.16
CA GLU A 286 -10.50 15.96 -12.90
C GLU A 286 -10.66 14.44 -12.82
N HIS A 287 -10.18 13.76 -13.86
CA HIS A 287 -10.19 12.30 -13.97
C HIS A 287 -9.42 11.60 -12.83
N ASN A 288 -8.45 12.26 -12.21
CA ASN A 288 -7.66 11.69 -11.11
C ASN A 288 -8.49 11.58 -9.82
N VAL A 289 -9.29 12.61 -9.51
CA VAL A 289 -10.22 12.60 -8.38
C VAL A 289 -11.27 11.51 -8.58
N GLN A 290 -11.89 11.46 -9.76
CA GLN A 290 -12.89 10.45 -10.10
C GLN A 290 -12.34 9.03 -9.94
N ASN A 291 -11.12 8.75 -10.43
CA ASN A 291 -10.50 7.44 -10.24
C ASN A 291 -10.22 7.13 -8.77
N ALA A 292 -9.66 8.08 -8.00
CA ALA A 292 -9.37 7.85 -6.60
C ALA A 292 -10.63 7.51 -5.78
N VAL A 293 -11.72 8.23 -6.03
CA VAL A 293 -13.02 8.00 -5.36
C VAL A 293 -13.60 6.65 -5.77
N MET A 294 -13.59 6.29 -7.06
CA MET A 294 -14.10 5.00 -7.54
C MET A 294 -13.27 3.82 -7.03
N GLU A 295 -11.95 3.93 -7.02
CA GLU A 295 -11.09 2.88 -6.43
C GLU A 295 -11.39 2.69 -4.94
N CYS A 296 -11.59 3.79 -4.19
CA CYS A 296 -12.01 3.72 -2.80
C CYS A 296 -13.40 3.07 -2.64
N LEU A 297 -14.37 3.49 -3.44
CA LEU A 297 -15.73 2.94 -3.44
C LEU A 297 -15.72 1.44 -3.78
N SER A 298 -14.92 1.02 -4.75
CA SER A 298 -14.76 -0.40 -5.09
C SER A 298 -14.22 -1.22 -3.92
N VAL A 299 -13.21 -0.72 -3.21
CA VAL A 299 -12.67 -1.41 -2.02
C VAL A 299 -13.72 -1.49 -0.92
N LEU A 300 -14.42 -0.39 -0.62
CA LEU A 300 -15.50 -0.36 0.38
C LEU A 300 -16.60 -1.38 0.07
N LEU A 301 -17.07 -1.43 -1.17
CA LEU A 301 -18.11 -2.38 -1.59
C LEU A 301 -17.63 -3.84 -1.53
N SER A 302 -16.37 -4.09 -1.92
CA SER A 302 -15.80 -5.44 -1.92
C SER A 302 -15.64 -6.01 -0.51
N GLN A 303 -15.27 -5.17 0.45
CA GLN A 303 -15.00 -5.52 1.86
C GLN A 303 -16.20 -5.31 2.78
N ALA A 304 -17.40 -5.03 2.23
CA ALA A 304 -18.58 -4.74 3.04
C ALA A 304 -19.05 -5.97 3.85
N ASN A 305 -19.19 -5.79 5.16
CA ASN A 305 -19.72 -6.81 6.08
C ASN A 305 -21.21 -7.07 5.84
N ALA A 306 -21.73 -8.19 6.36
CA ALA A 306 -23.13 -8.59 6.14
C ALA A 306 -24.14 -7.51 6.60
N GLU A 307 -23.87 -6.82 7.71
CA GLU A 307 -24.72 -5.72 8.20
C GLU A 307 -24.67 -4.48 7.30
N GLN A 308 -23.48 -4.11 6.82
CA GLN A 308 -23.28 -2.99 5.90
C GLN A 308 -23.96 -3.26 4.55
N ARG A 309 -23.82 -4.49 4.02
CA ARG A 309 -24.54 -4.91 2.80
C ARG A 309 -26.06 -4.83 2.98
N ARG A 310 -26.58 -5.25 4.14
CA ARG A 310 -28.01 -5.14 4.44
C ARG A 310 -28.47 -3.69 4.47
N ALA A 311 -27.67 -2.79 5.05
CA ALA A 311 -27.97 -1.36 5.06
C ALA A 311 -27.95 -0.72 3.66
N LEU A 312 -27.05 -1.16 2.78
CA LEU A 312 -27.01 -0.72 1.37
C LEU A 312 -28.20 -1.23 0.54
N LEU A 313 -28.82 -2.33 0.96
CA LEU A 313 -29.98 -2.94 0.30
C LEU A 313 -31.32 -2.51 0.92
N ASP A 314 -31.28 -1.67 1.96
CA ASP A 314 -32.50 -1.19 2.61
C ASP A 314 -33.28 -0.30 1.64
N LYS A 315 -34.58 -0.55 1.55
CA LYS A 315 -35.49 0.24 0.70
C LYS A 315 -35.81 1.58 1.35
N HIS A 316 -35.73 1.64 2.68
CA HIS A 316 -35.88 2.86 3.45
C HIS A 316 -34.53 3.20 4.07
N PRO A 317 -33.61 3.79 3.28
CA PRO A 317 -32.27 4.07 3.77
C PRO A 317 -32.35 4.97 5.00
N ARG A 318 -31.54 4.65 6.01
CA ARG A 318 -31.36 5.54 7.16
C ARG A 318 -30.86 6.87 6.64
N LEU A 319 -31.52 7.96 7.02
CA LEU A 319 -31.11 9.30 6.61
C LEU A 319 -29.73 9.60 7.21
N VAL A 320 -28.69 9.56 6.38
CA VAL A 320 -27.34 9.93 6.76
C VAL A 320 -27.09 11.38 6.37
N CYS A 321 -27.08 12.26 7.37
CA CYS A 321 -26.73 13.65 7.19
C CYS A 321 -25.24 13.84 7.51
N LEU A 322 -24.44 14.21 6.51
CA LEU A 322 -23.01 14.47 6.69
C LEU A 322 -22.75 15.76 7.50
N ASP A 323 -23.72 16.68 7.57
CA ASP A 323 -23.64 17.91 8.37
C ASP A 323 -23.87 17.69 9.87
N ASP A 324 -24.58 16.63 10.26
CA ASP A 324 -24.90 16.31 11.66
C ASP A 324 -24.45 14.88 12.00
N ARG A 325 -23.12 14.70 12.03
CA ARG A 325 -22.46 13.43 12.35
C ARG A 325 -22.75 13.03 13.80
N LYS A 326 -23.77 12.19 13.99
CA LYS A 326 -24.09 11.60 15.29
C LYS A 326 -23.03 10.55 15.63
N SER A 327 -22.12 10.92 16.53
CA SER A 327 -21.14 10.03 17.16
C SER A 327 -21.82 8.97 18.02
N GLU A 328 -22.45 7.98 17.38
CA GLU A 328 -22.90 6.76 18.05
C GLU A 328 -21.76 5.74 18.08
N LYS A 329 -21.43 5.27 19.30
CA LYS A 329 -20.54 4.16 19.72
C LYS A 329 -19.17 3.98 19.01
N GLY A 330 -19.06 4.04 17.68
CA GLY A 330 -17.84 3.92 16.86
C GLY A 330 -16.89 5.13 16.94
N HIS A 331 -17.43 6.35 16.82
CA HIS A 331 -16.62 7.58 16.90
C HIS A 331 -16.09 7.91 18.30
N ARG A 332 -16.53 7.24 19.36
CA ARG A 332 -16.20 7.59 20.75
C ARG A 332 -14.96 6.90 21.30
N ARG A 333 -14.46 5.86 20.63
CA ARG A 333 -13.30 5.08 21.08
C ARG A 333 -12.01 5.70 20.55
N HIS A 334 -11.64 6.85 21.11
CA HIS A 334 -10.33 7.45 20.85
C HIS A 334 -9.23 6.69 21.59
N ILE A 335 -7.99 6.77 21.10
CA ILE A 335 -6.79 6.23 21.75
C ILE A 335 -6.80 6.46 23.27
N SER A 336 -7.08 7.69 23.70
CA SER A 336 -7.13 8.09 25.12
C SER A 336 -8.16 7.35 25.96
N SER A 337 -9.24 6.84 25.36
CA SER A 337 -10.28 6.06 26.04
C SER A 337 -9.93 4.56 26.17
N VAL A 338 -9.10 4.04 25.25
CA VAL A 338 -8.68 2.62 25.23
C VAL A 338 -7.47 2.39 26.16
N SER A 339 -6.60 3.39 26.33
CA SER A 339 -5.46 3.30 27.26
C SER A 339 -5.87 3.07 28.72
N ALA A 340 -7.11 3.34 29.12
CA ALA A 340 -7.63 3.04 30.45
C ALA A 340 -7.96 1.55 30.67
N VAL A 341 -8.15 0.78 29.59
CA VAL A 341 -8.56 -0.64 29.65
C VAL A 341 -7.39 -1.58 29.32
N SER A 342 -6.31 -1.06 28.72
CA SER A 342 -5.12 -1.86 28.35
C SER A 342 -4.04 -1.93 29.45
N CYS A 343 -4.45 -1.99 30.73
CA CYS A 343 -3.61 -2.48 31.81
C CYS A 343 -3.87 -3.98 31.98
N ARG A 344 -3.50 -4.81 31.00
CA ARG A 344 -3.37 -6.25 31.25
C ARG A 344 -2.11 -6.45 32.09
N SER A 345 -2.35 -6.67 33.37
CA SER A 345 -1.38 -7.02 34.39
C SER A 345 -0.43 -8.11 33.91
N ALA A 346 0.88 -7.85 34.07
CA ALA A 346 1.89 -8.89 34.01
C ALA A 346 1.58 -9.95 35.09
N PRO A 347 1.63 -11.25 34.80
CA PRO A 347 1.44 -12.26 35.83
C PRO A 347 2.68 -12.32 36.72
N SER A 348 2.53 -11.94 37.99
CA SER A 348 3.43 -12.33 39.07
C SER A 348 3.10 -13.76 39.54
N PRO A 349 4.07 -14.55 40.03
CA PRO A 349 3.87 -15.97 40.25
C PRO A 349 3.37 -16.24 41.67
N LEU A 350 2.21 -16.86 41.84
CA LEU A 350 1.81 -17.55 43.07
C LEU A 350 1.03 -18.84 42.74
N THR A 351 1.78 -19.93 42.85
CA THR A 351 1.50 -21.19 43.57
C THR A 351 0.06 -21.68 43.72
N GLU A 352 -0.14 -22.87 43.13
CA GLU A 352 -1.01 -23.99 43.52
C GLU A 352 -2.55 -23.90 43.37
N GLY A 353 -3.05 -24.75 42.46
CA GLY A 353 -4.21 -25.62 42.77
C GLY A 353 -5.36 -25.63 41.77
N ARG A 354 -5.21 -26.38 40.65
CA ARG A 354 -6.22 -27.12 39.83
C ARG A 354 -7.45 -26.32 39.34
N GLU A 355 -7.94 -26.41 38.10
CA GLU A 355 -7.82 -27.34 36.97
C GLU A 355 -8.43 -26.62 35.73
N LEU A 356 -8.09 -27.13 34.54
CA LEU A 356 -8.80 -27.00 33.24
C LEU A 356 -8.20 -26.09 32.14
N ASP A 357 -7.54 -26.80 31.21
CA ASP A 357 -7.46 -26.65 29.75
C ASP A 357 -7.03 -25.33 29.12
N VAL A 358 -5.69 -25.18 28.99
CA VAL A 358 -5.06 -24.39 27.94
C VAL A 358 -4.43 -25.35 26.93
N LEU A 359 -5.08 -25.50 25.78
CA LEU A 359 -4.52 -26.14 24.60
C LEU A 359 -3.45 -25.23 24.00
N VAL A 360 -2.22 -25.41 24.49
CA VAL A 360 -0.99 -24.88 23.90
C VAL A 360 -0.78 -25.58 22.55
N ARG A 361 -0.69 -24.81 21.45
CA ARG A 361 -0.08 -25.30 20.20
C ARG A 361 0.97 -24.31 19.70
N GLY A 362 2.18 -24.53 20.17
CA GLY A 362 3.42 -24.09 19.54
C GLY A 362 4.39 -25.26 19.42
N ALA A 363 4.60 -25.69 18.16
CA ALA A 363 5.83 -26.23 17.58
C ALA A 363 6.38 -27.65 17.95
N LEU A 364 6.62 -28.40 16.86
CA LEU A 364 7.59 -29.49 16.61
C LEU A 364 7.29 -30.90 17.12
N GLN A 365 6.93 -31.78 16.18
CA GLN A 365 7.41 -33.16 16.20
C GLN A 365 7.68 -33.65 14.78
N LEU A 366 8.96 -33.73 14.44
CA LEU A 366 9.49 -34.49 13.31
C LEU A 366 9.52 -35.96 13.75
N GLY A 367 8.92 -36.88 12.98
CA GLY A 367 9.11 -38.33 13.18
C GLY A 367 7.88 -39.19 12.87
N SER A 368 7.81 -39.66 11.63
CA SER A 368 7.23 -40.94 11.17
C SER A 368 5.83 -41.35 11.66
N LEU A 369 4.85 -41.20 10.77
CA LEU A 369 4.03 -42.29 10.18
C LEU A 369 2.78 -41.66 9.57
N LEU A 370 2.72 -41.61 8.23
CA LEU A 370 1.52 -41.93 7.45
C LEU A 370 1.95 -42.02 5.98
N GLN A 371 2.07 -43.27 5.52
CA GLN A 371 2.06 -43.65 4.12
C GLN A 371 0.80 -43.10 3.46
N LEU A 372 0.98 -42.17 2.50
CA LEU A 372 0.01 -41.94 1.44
C LEU A 372 0.74 -42.15 0.11
N THR A 373 0.40 -43.28 -0.49
CA THR A 373 0.77 -43.71 -1.82
C THR A 373 0.32 -42.69 -2.87
N THR A 374 1.28 -42.06 -3.54
CA THR A 374 1.09 -41.44 -4.84
C THR A 374 2.21 -41.92 -5.77
N PRO A 375 1.88 -42.44 -6.97
CA PRO A 375 2.88 -42.99 -7.87
C PRO A 375 3.65 -41.87 -8.56
N SER A 376 4.97 -41.90 -8.42
CA SER A 376 5.92 -41.15 -9.22
C SER A 376 5.92 -41.73 -10.64
N LEU A 377 5.43 -40.96 -11.62
CA LEU A 377 5.67 -41.23 -13.03
C LEU A 377 6.91 -40.46 -13.47
N SER A 378 7.86 -41.24 -13.98
CA SER A 378 9.15 -40.88 -14.53
C SER A 378 9.00 -39.91 -15.71
N VAL A 379 9.91 -38.95 -15.75
CA VAL A 379 10.16 -38.09 -16.91
C VAL A 379 10.97 -38.91 -17.92
N GLU A 380 10.28 -39.70 -18.73
CA GLU A 380 10.81 -40.32 -19.94
C GLU A 380 9.59 -40.75 -20.79
N ASP A 381 9.60 -40.35 -22.06
CA ASP A 381 8.62 -40.62 -23.12
C ASP A 381 7.24 -39.93 -23.07
N LEU A 382 7.23 -38.67 -23.52
CA LEU A 382 6.11 -38.13 -24.30
C LEU A 382 6.63 -37.60 -25.64
N THR A 383 6.74 -38.51 -26.60
CA THR A 383 6.89 -38.21 -28.02
C THR A 383 5.66 -37.47 -28.53
N ILE A 384 5.76 -36.15 -28.67
CA ILE A 384 4.85 -35.36 -29.50
C ILE A 384 5.59 -35.06 -30.80
N GLN A 385 5.08 -35.66 -31.86
CA GLN A 385 5.58 -35.59 -33.23
C GLN A 385 5.51 -34.14 -33.73
N THR A 386 6.66 -33.56 -34.01
CA THR A 386 6.80 -32.35 -34.85
C THR A 386 6.65 -32.75 -36.32
N PRO A 387 5.78 -32.13 -37.11
CA PRO A 387 5.79 -32.32 -38.55
C PRO A 387 7.01 -31.64 -39.16
N ASP A 388 7.71 -32.38 -40.02
CA ASP A 388 8.90 -31.97 -40.76
C ASP A 388 8.69 -30.70 -41.59
N SER A 389 9.67 -29.80 -41.53
CA SER A 389 9.84 -28.72 -42.50
C SER A 389 10.43 -29.28 -43.80
N PRO A 390 9.84 -29.02 -44.98
CA PRO A 390 10.52 -29.32 -46.23
C PRO A 390 11.57 -28.23 -46.52
N ALA A 391 12.75 -28.68 -46.91
CA ALA A 391 13.79 -27.84 -47.46
C ALA A 391 13.55 -27.52 -48.96
N SER A 392 14.06 -26.35 -49.34
CA SER A 392 14.53 -25.93 -50.68
C SER A 392 13.51 -25.42 -51.71
N ASP A 393 13.69 -24.12 -51.98
CA ASP A 393 13.71 -23.43 -53.27
C ASP A 393 12.42 -23.29 -54.09
N LYS A 394 11.94 -22.04 -54.16
CA LYS A 394 11.85 -21.28 -55.41
C LYS A 394 11.60 -19.80 -55.15
N ASP A 395 12.28 -19.00 -55.97
CA ASP A 395 12.26 -17.55 -56.06
C ASP A 395 10.93 -16.88 -55.73
N ILE A 396 10.93 -16.00 -54.73
CA ILE A 396 9.92 -14.94 -54.63
C ILE A 396 10.68 -13.63 -54.42
N GLN A 397 10.61 -12.79 -55.45
CA GLN A 397 11.18 -11.44 -55.48
C GLN A 397 10.73 -10.64 -54.25
N LEU A 398 11.71 -10.09 -53.53
CA LEU A 398 11.50 -9.04 -52.53
C LEU A 398 10.76 -7.88 -53.21
N ARG A 399 9.51 -7.61 -52.78
CA ARG A 399 8.80 -6.39 -53.16
C ARG A 399 9.42 -5.21 -52.42
N ASP A 400 9.67 -4.12 -53.16
CA ASP A 400 10.34 -2.92 -52.67
C ASP A 400 9.57 -2.27 -51.51
N ALA A 401 10.30 -1.93 -50.45
CA ALA A 401 9.77 -1.34 -49.22
C ALA A 401 9.01 -0.02 -49.47
N GLU A 402 9.34 0.70 -50.55
CA GLU A 402 8.67 1.95 -50.93
C GLU A 402 7.22 1.74 -51.41
N GLN A 403 6.88 0.58 -51.98
CA GLN A 403 5.51 0.28 -52.39
C GLN A 403 4.61 -0.02 -51.20
N LEU A 404 5.14 -0.68 -50.16
CA LEU A 404 4.42 -0.94 -48.91
C LEU A 404 4.21 0.33 -48.10
N SER A 405 5.16 1.28 -48.13
CA SER A 405 4.98 2.60 -47.53
C SER A 405 3.92 3.43 -48.25
N LYS A 406 3.78 3.26 -49.58
CA LYS A 406 2.77 3.97 -50.37
C LYS A 406 1.36 3.40 -50.19
N GLU A 407 1.20 2.07 -50.11
CA GLU A 407 -0.09 1.42 -49.79
C GLU A 407 -0.58 1.79 -48.38
N LEU A 408 0.33 1.96 -47.42
CA LEU A 408 -0.03 2.37 -46.06
C LEU A 408 -0.45 3.85 -46.01
N ALA A 409 0.19 4.71 -46.80
CA ALA A 409 -0.17 6.13 -46.92
C ALA A 409 -1.52 6.31 -47.64
N GLU A 410 -1.78 5.57 -48.71
CA GLU A 410 -3.07 5.59 -49.42
C GLU A 410 -4.22 5.09 -48.53
N LYS A 411 -3.98 4.09 -47.66
CA LYS A 411 -4.99 3.65 -46.67
C LYS A 411 -5.23 4.63 -45.52
N LEU A 412 -4.24 5.45 -45.18
CA LEU A 412 -4.39 6.53 -44.20
C LEU A 412 -5.16 7.71 -44.80
N GLU A 413 -4.96 8.00 -46.09
CA GLU A 413 -5.76 9.00 -46.81
C GLU A 413 -7.21 8.53 -47.08
N GLU A 414 -7.44 7.24 -47.34
CA GLU A 414 -8.80 6.69 -47.47
C GLU A 414 -9.61 6.76 -46.15
N MET A 415 -8.95 6.78 -44.99
CA MET A 415 -9.61 7.01 -43.69
C MET A 415 -9.92 8.49 -43.41
N ASP A 416 -9.16 9.42 -44.01
CA ASP A 416 -9.36 10.88 -43.87
C ASP A 416 -10.45 11.42 -44.81
N VAL A 417 -10.70 10.74 -45.95
CA VAL A 417 -11.72 11.16 -46.93
C VAL A 417 -13.15 10.77 -46.52
N THR A 418 -13.32 9.83 -45.58
CA THR A 418 -14.66 9.51 -45.04
C THR A 418 -15.17 10.47 -43.96
N ASP A 419 -14.35 11.43 -43.49
CA ASP A 419 -14.70 12.37 -42.42
C ASP A 419 -15.06 13.79 -42.91
N HIS A 420 -15.21 13.99 -44.23
CA HIS A 420 -15.62 15.28 -44.81
C HIS A 420 -16.99 15.19 -45.48
N CYS A 421 -18.04 15.10 -44.66
CA CYS A 421 -19.31 15.73 -44.97
C CYS A 421 -19.52 16.83 -43.93
N ASP A 422 -19.24 18.07 -44.34
CA ASP A 422 -19.80 19.25 -43.70
C ASP A 422 -21.32 19.12 -43.68
N ASP A 423 -21.87 18.85 -42.51
CA ASP A 423 -23.15 19.41 -42.13
C ASP A 423 -22.91 20.19 -40.85
N ASP A 424 -23.07 21.51 -40.97
CA ASP A 424 -23.26 22.46 -39.88
C ASP A 424 -24.48 22.02 -39.05
N VAL A 425 -24.33 20.96 -38.26
CA VAL A 425 -25.22 20.68 -37.15
C VAL A 425 -24.66 21.47 -35.99
N HIS A 426 -25.19 22.69 -35.83
CA HIS A 426 -25.38 23.26 -34.50
C HIS A 426 -25.66 22.10 -33.55
N ILE A 427 -24.72 21.82 -32.64
CA ILE A 427 -24.93 20.90 -31.53
C ILE A 427 -26.08 21.52 -30.74
N HIS A 428 -27.30 21.19 -31.14
CA HIS A 428 -28.46 21.37 -30.33
C HIS A 428 -28.20 20.47 -29.14
N ASP A 429 -27.80 21.13 -28.06
CA ASP A 429 -27.68 20.68 -26.69
C ASP A 429 -29.03 20.15 -26.19
N THR A 430 -29.49 19.08 -26.84
CA THR A 430 -30.65 18.29 -26.49
C THR A 430 -30.13 16.99 -25.91
N SER A 431 -29.27 17.11 -24.90
CA SER A 431 -29.13 16.04 -23.92
C SER A 431 -30.52 15.80 -23.36
N PHE A 432 -31.18 14.70 -23.75
CA PHE A 432 -32.30 14.20 -22.97
C PHE A 432 -31.75 14.00 -21.56
N LYS A 433 -32.15 14.88 -20.63
CA LYS A 433 -31.65 14.86 -19.27
C LYS A 433 -32.30 13.68 -18.57
N ILE A 434 -31.64 12.52 -18.66
CA ILE A 434 -32.10 11.30 -18.02
C ILE A 434 -32.22 11.54 -16.52
N ASN A 435 -33.38 11.19 -15.99
CA ASN A 435 -33.62 11.23 -14.56
C ASN A 435 -32.99 10.00 -13.90
N ILE A 436 -31.77 10.13 -13.39
CA ILE A 436 -31.09 9.03 -12.68
C ILE A 436 -31.54 8.87 -11.22
N GLY A 437 -32.38 9.77 -10.72
CA GLY A 437 -32.75 9.86 -9.31
C GLY A 437 -31.81 10.74 -8.49
N SER A 438 -31.88 10.61 -7.17
CA SER A 438 -31.04 11.30 -6.19
C SER A 438 -30.54 10.35 -5.11
N SER A 439 -29.43 10.70 -4.46
CA SER A 439 -28.89 9.98 -3.30
C SER A 439 -29.80 10.00 -2.07
N SER A 440 -30.85 10.85 -2.06
CA SER A 440 -31.86 10.96 -1.01
C SER A 440 -33.18 10.27 -1.33
N ASP A 441 -33.24 9.53 -2.45
CA ASP A 441 -34.44 8.80 -2.83
C ASP A 441 -34.73 7.65 -1.84
N ASP A 442 -36.01 7.43 -1.55
CA ASP A 442 -36.50 6.31 -0.72
C ASP A 442 -36.52 4.99 -1.54
N ASP A 443 -35.33 4.57 -1.96
CA ASP A 443 -35.09 3.32 -2.67
C ASP A 443 -33.69 2.79 -2.32
N VAL A 444 -33.35 1.60 -2.80
CA VAL A 444 -32.05 0.96 -2.62
C VAL A 444 -30.93 1.88 -3.10
N VAL A 445 -30.05 2.31 -2.20
CA VAL A 445 -28.96 3.28 -2.49
C VAL A 445 -28.00 2.80 -3.57
N LEU A 446 -27.84 1.49 -3.74
CA LEU A 446 -27.01 0.90 -4.80
C LEU A 446 -27.60 1.11 -6.20
N LYS A 447 -28.92 1.25 -6.35
CA LYS A 447 -29.55 1.56 -7.65
C LYS A 447 -29.10 2.93 -8.14
N TYR A 448 -29.17 3.93 -7.25
CA TYR A 448 -28.75 5.27 -7.60
C TYR A 448 -27.26 5.32 -7.94
N CYS A 449 -26.41 4.68 -7.12
CA CYS A 449 -24.97 4.59 -7.40
C CYS A 449 -24.68 3.94 -8.76
N ALA A 450 -25.35 2.83 -9.09
CA ALA A 450 -25.18 2.18 -10.39
C ALA A 450 -25.64 3.08 -11.55
N ARG A 451 -26.78 3.77 -11.41
CA ARG A 451 -27.26 4.73 -12.42
C ARG A 451 -26.26 5.87 -12.60
N LEU A 452 -25.78 6.46 -11.51
CA LEU A 452 -24.79 7.53 -11.51
C LEU A 452 -23.49 7.12 -12.22
N LEU A 453 -22.90 5.98 -11.86
CA LEU A 453 -21.69 5.47 -12.50
C LEU A 453 -21.90 5.24 -14.00
N THR A 454 -23.05 4.67 -14.36
CA THR A 454 -23.37 4.31 -15.75
C THR A 454 -23.65 5.55 -16.59
N SER A 455 -24.49 6.48 -16.12
CA SER A 455 -24.85 7.69 -16.86
C SER A 455 -23.68 8.67 -16.99
N LYS A 456 -22.80 8.71 -15.99
CA LYS A 456 -21.70 9.68 -15.95
C LYS A 456 -20.49 9.21 -16.74
N PHE A 457 -20.18 7.92 -16.72
CA PHE A 457 -18.90 7.42 -17.24
C PHE A 457 -19.01 6.48 -18.44
N LEU A 458 -20.16 5.83 -18.65
CA LEU A 458 -20.26 4.71 -19.60
C LEU A 458 -21.26 4.98 -20.75
N LEU A 459 -22.48 5.41 -20.43
CA LEU A 459 -23.59 5.50 -21.38
C LEU A 459 -24.03 6.93 -21.61
N THR A 460 -24.33 7.27 -22.86
CA THR A 460 -24.87 8.59 -23.25
C THR A 460 -26.33 8.78 -22.86
N GLY A 461 -27.03 7.69 -22.56
CA GLY A 461 -28.47 7.69 -22.31
C GLY A 461 -29.34 7.32 -23.51
N ASN A 462 -28.80 7.41 -24.72
CA ASN A 462 -29.47 6.94 -25.92
C ASN A 462 -29.26 5.43 -26.09
N LYS A 463 -30.26 4.75 -26.66
CA LYS A 463 -30.16 3.30 -26.92
C LYS A 463 -28.96 3.00 -27.81
N GLY A 464 -28.03 2.18 -27.32
CA GLY A 464 -26.80 1.81 -28.02
C GLY A 464 -25.68 2.87 -28.01
N GLY A 465 -25.89 4.02 -27.37
CA GLY A 465 -24.91 5.10 -27.33
C GLY A 465 -23.96 5.01 -26.13
N PHE A 466 -22.67 4.83 -26.41
CA PHE A 466 -21.60 4.84 -25.41
C PHE A 466 -20.90 6.20 -25.37
N ILE A 467 -20.46 6.62 -24.18
CA ILE A 467 -19.63 7.82 -24.07
C ILE A 467 -18.29 7.51 -24.77
N PRO A 468 -17.78 8.36 -25.69
CA PRO A 468 -16.55 8.08 -26.42
C PRO A 468 -15.31 8.17 -25.53
N ASP A 469 -14.21 7.51 -25.91
CA ASP A 469 -12.95 7.56 -25.15
C ASP A 469 -12.26 8.93 -25.22
N ARG A 470 -12.59 9.72 -26.25
CA ARG A 470 -12.12 11.12 -26.39
C ARG A 470 -12.66 12.04 -25.29
N SER A 471 -13.87 11.77 -24.78
CA SER A 471 -14.47 12.58 -23.70
C SER A 471 -14.23 12.00 -22.32
N MET A 472 -14.08 10.68 -22.21
CA MET A 472 -13.89 9.99 -20.93
C MET A 472 -12.72 9.02 -21.02
N ARG A 473 -11.71 9.25 -20.18
CA ARG A 473 -10.50 8.42 -20.11
C ARG A 473 -10.86 6.95 -19.82
N VAL A 474 -10.24 6.04 -20.56
CA VAL A 474 -10.45 4.59 -20.43
C VAL A 474 -10.25 4.09 -19.00
N SER A 475 -9.31 4.66 -18.23
CA SER A 475 -9.10 4.28 -16.83
C SER A 475 -10.30 4.60 -15.95
N VAL A 476 -10.99 5.72 -16.18
CA VAL A 476 -12.22 6.11 -15.45
C VAL A 476 -13.34 5.12 -15.77
N LYS A 477 -13.47 4.71 -17.04
CA LYS A 477 -14.45 3.69 -17.44
C LYS A 477 -14.16 2.33 -16.79
N ALA A 478 -12.88 1.93 -16.76
CA ALA A 478 -12.47 0.68 -16.11
C ALA A 478 -12.78 0.70 -14.60
N SER A 479 -12.48 1.80 -13.91
CA SER A 479 -12.83 2.00 -12.50
C SER A 479 -14.35 1.94 -12.27
N ALA A 480 -15.14 2.60 -13.12
CA ALA A 480 -16.60 2.57 -13.04
C ALA A 480 -17.16 1.15 -13.22
N LEU A 481 -16.64 0.40 -14.20
CA LEU A 481 -16.99 -1.01 -14.41
C LEU A 481 -16.59 -1.89 -13.22
N THR A 482 -15.48 -1.58 -12.55
CA THR A 482 -15.03 -2.30 -11.36
C THR A 482 -16.00 -2.05 -10.20
N CYS A 483 -16.39 -0.79 -9.95
CA CYS A 483 -17.45 -0.47 -8.99
C CYS A 483 -18.76 -1.19 -9.33
N LEU A 484 -19.19 -1.19 -10.60
CA LEU A 484 -20.41 -1.89 -11.03
C LEU A 484 -20.31 -3.40 -10.80
N SER A 485 -19.15 -4.01 -11.03
CA SER A 485 -18.92 -5.43 -10.70
C SER A 485 -19.12 -5.70 -9.21
N GLU A 486 -18.60 -4.84 -8.32
CA GLU A 486 -18.83 -4.98 -6.88
C GLU A 486 -20.29 -4.77 -6.50
N ILE A 487 -20.97 -3.79 -7.10
CA ILE A 487 -22.41 -3.59 -6.92
C ILE A 487 -23.19 -4.82 -7.35
N LEU A 488 -22.87 -5.42 -8.51
CA LEU A 488 -23.55 -6.61 -9.03
C LEU A 488 -23.38 -7.84 -8.12
N ARG A 489 -22.25 -7.97 -7.41
CA ARG A 489 -22.08 -9.04 -6.42
C ARG A 489 -23.02 -8.90 -5.23
N VAL A 490 -23.41 -7.67 -4.88
CA VAL A 490 -24.31 -7.38 -3.75
C VAL A 490 -25.77 -7.32 -4.20
N TYR A 491 -26.04 -6.72 -5.36
CA TYR A 491 -27.37 -6.49 -5.92
C TYR A 491 -27.43 -6.81 -7.42
N PRO A 492 -27.55 -8.10 -7.82
CA PRO A 492 -27.52 -8.52 -9.23
C PRO A 492 -28.64 -7.92 -10.10
N GLN A 493 -29.77 -7.56 -9.48
CA GLN A 493 -30.93 -6.98 -10.17
C GLN A 493 -30.61 -5.65 -10.86
N VAL A 494 -29.53 -4.96 -10.46
CA VAL A 494 -29.04 -3.74 -11.12
C VAL A 494 -28.79 -3.94 -12.61
N MET A 495 -28.44 -5.15 -13.07
CA MET A 495 -28.16 -5.38 -14.49
C MET A 495 -29.39 -5.17 -15.38
N THR A 496 -30.59 -5.29 -14.82
CA THR A 496 -31.86 -5.26 -15.57
C THR A 496 -32.67 -3.99 -15.34
N ILE A 497 -32.22 -3.06 -14.48
CA ILE A 497 -32.95 -1.81 -14.23
C ILE A 497 -32.73 -0.83 -15.37
N TYR A 498 -33.72 0.04 -15.61
CA TYR A 498 -33.52 1.16 -16.53
C TYR A 498 -32.60 2.22 -15.93
N LEU A 499 -31.76 2.79 -16.80
CA LEU A 499 -30.91 3.94 -16.45
C LEU A 499 -31.77 5.15 -16.06
N ASP A 500 -32.89 5.35 -16.76
CA ASP A 500 -33.91 6.32 -16.41
C ASP A 500 -34.84 5.76 -15.33
N LYS A 501 -34.88 6.45 -14.18
CA LYS A 501 -35.73 6.14 -13.04
C LYS A 501 -37.21 6.14 -13.41
N ASP A 502 -37.65 7.07 -14.25
CA ASP A 502 -39.07 7.20 -14.60
C ASP A 502 -39.53 6.05 -15.53
N ALA A 503 -38.63 5.54 -16.37
CA ALA A 503 -38.87 4.36 -17.17
C ALA A 503 -38.94 3.09 -16.30
N ASP A 504 -38.09 3.00 -15.28
CA ASP A 504 -38.06 1.87 -14.35
C ASP A 504 -39.34 1.78 -13.51
N ILE A 505 -39.82 2.91 -12.99
CA ILE A 505 -41.09 2.99 -12.24
C ILE A 505 -42.28 2.59 -13.12
N LYS A 506 -42.30 3.03 -14.38
CA LYS A 506 -43.34 2.63 -15.33
C LYS A 506 -43.37 1.12 -15.52
N LEU A 507 -42.22 0.47 -15.70
CA LEU A 507 -42.14 -0.99 -15.88
C LEU A 507 -42.62 -1.76 -14.65
N GLN A 508 -42.26 -1.30 -13.45
CA GLN A 508 -42.71 -1.89 -12.18
C GLN A 508 -44.23 -1.78 -11.98
N ASN A 509 -44.86 -0.72 -12.49
CA ASN A 509 -46.33 -0.57 -12.45
C ASN A 509 -47.06 -1.45 -13.47
N TYR A 510 -46.37 -2.01 -14.48
CA TYR A 510 -46.92 -2.92 -15.48
C TYR A 510 -46.65 -4.42 -15.17
N SER A 511 -45.88 -4.71 -14.12
CA SER A 511 -45.54 -6.06 -13.64
C SER A 511 -46.33 -6.40 -12.39
#